data_AF-A0A2W1JVI7-F1
#
_entry.id   AF-A0A2W1JVI7-F1
#
_cell.length_a   1.000
_cell.length_b   1.000
_cell.length_c   1.000
_cell.angle_alpha   90.00
_cell.angle_beta   90.00
_cell.angle_gamma   90.00
#
_symmetry.space_group_name_H-M   'P 1'
#
loop_
_entity.id
_entity.type
_entity.pdbx_description
1 polymer ?
#
loop_
_entity_poly.entity_id
_entity_poly.type
_entity_poly.pdbx_seq_one_letter_code
_entity_poly.pdbx_strand_id
1 'polypeptide(L)'
;MKNFISFVAKILPILFIFFFVTSCVDDDDNGNVIEGNNSITDFVQKNENYSIIASAIERAEYSSRLDGNSGSYTFFAPDNDAMNVYLQENSLASVNDIPVENLQQLIDYHLLPNIVFEENFNTGYLKSYAEAAVNDSLSYTMDMYVFNDTELTFNATTRILTPDIEADNGLIHQIDRVMELPTMASMLQISAETEPFYQELANANLTTELNEKEWQTLFVAQKDSLQNYLSLQQGFEENILKNHWFDKNLHSEKILTGYEKNLALSNTGQTLDTYFNRDLGFFINGEVSLTSQDIVTTNGIIHILNDVLELPTLATFVVADTEIETLEMAFKLDGQAANNYMLWLGATGPFSQEPYTVFAPDNIAFDNLILELFPNQTATIEDVDDQKMTNILNYHFMENNEYRYESLPATITNTSGNISITKDTENMTFTATDFLGRQGVSTKINIQAINGVMHKIDTVLLPE
;
A
#
# COMPACT_ATOMS: atom_id res chain seq x y z
N MET A 1 -44.51 -29.20 29.13
CA MET A 1 -45.50 -30.24 28.74
C MET A 1 -45.86 -29.96 27.29
N LYS A 2 -45.29 -30.70 26.33
CA LYS A 2 -45.75 -32.01 25.83
C LYS A 2 -47.08 -31.95 25.05
N ASN A 3 -46.93 -32.22 23.74
CA ASN A 3 -47.77 -33.01 22.82
C ASN A 3 -48.64 -32.21 21.82
N PHE A 4 -48.43 -32.25 20.49
CA PHE A 4 -48.40 -33.35 19.48
C PHE A 4 -49.79 -33.89 19.04
N ILE A 5 -49.99 -33.92 17.70
CA ILE A 5 -50.79 -34.89 16.86
C ILE A 5 -52.32 -34.59 16.75
N SER A 6 -53.05 -34.69 15.63
CA SER A 6 -52.95 -35.52 14.40
C SER A 6 -53.56 -34.83 13.15
N PHE A 7 -52.89 -34.82 11.99
CA PHE A 7 -53.07 -35.65 10.78
C PHE A 7 -54.23 -36.68 10.74
N VAL A 8 -55.00 -36.74 9.64
CA VAL A 8 -55.17 -37.89 8.71
C VAL A 8 -56.37 -37.73 7.74
N ALA A 9 -56.03 -37.72 6.44
CA ALA A 9 -56.63 -38.36 5.24
C ALA A 9 -58.08 -38.02 4.77
N LYS A 10 -58.21 -37.39 3.59
CA LYS A 10 -58.34 -37.95 2.22
C LYS A 10 -59.69 -38.62 1.92
N ILE A 11 -60.53 -37.93 1.14
CA ILE A 11 -61.38 -38.53 0.07
C ILE A 11 -61.47 -37.53 -1.11
N LEU A 12 -60.89 -37.91 -2.24
CA LEU A 12 -61.22 -37.52 -3.63
C LEU A 12 -61.81 -38.81 -4.27
N PRO A 13 -62.51 -38.84 -5.44
CA PRO A 13 -62.69 -37.79 -6.46
C PRO A 13 -64.10 -37.75 -7.12
N ILE A 14 -64.28 -36.88 -8.14
CA ILE A 14 -65.14 -36.95 -9.36
C ILE A 14 -65.44 -35.51 -9.81
N LEU A 15 -64.67 -34.97 -10.77
CA LEU A 15 -65.02 -34.87 -12.20
C LEU A 15 -66.07 -33.79 -12.51
N PHE A 16 -65.63 -32.59 -12.91
CA PHE A 16 -66.26 -31.86 -14.01
C PHE A 16 -65.24 -30.89 -14.63
N ILE A 17 -64.78 -31.27 -15.82
CA ILE A 17 -63.91 -30.48 -16.70
C ILE A 17 -64.81 -29.46 -17.41
N PHE A 18 -64.52 -28.17 -17.24
CA PHE A 18 -64.96 -27.13 -18.18
C PHE A 18 -63.71 -26.49 -18.77
N PHE A 19 -63.36 -26.97 -19.97
CA PHE A 19 -62.35 -26.41 -20.84
C PHE A 19 -62.95 -25.13 -21.47
N PHE A 20 -62.43 -23.96 -21.11
CA PHE A 20 -62.54 -22.78 -21.97
C PHE A 20 -61.25 -22.70 -22.80
N VAL A 21 -61.35 -23.17 -24.04
CA VAL A 21 -60.45 -22.79 -25.12
C VAL A 21 -60.86 -21.39 -25.57
N THR A 22 -60.02 -20.38 -25.29
CA THR A 22 -60.08 -19.11 -26.02
C THR A 22 -59.08 -19.19 -27.15
N SER A 23 -59.62 -19.12 -28.36
CA SER A 23 -58.95 -19.08 -29.65
C SER A 23 -57.88 -18.01 -29.71
N CYS A 24 -56.78 -18.31 -30.41
CA CYS A 24 -55.86 -17.32 -30.96
C CYS A 24 -56.66 -16.25 -31.71
N VAL A 25 -56.31 -14.99 -31.45
CA VAL A 25 -56.40 -13.91 -32.41
C VAL A 25 -54.95 -13.65 -32.81
N ASP A 26 -54.63 -14.05 -34.04
CA ASP A 26 -53.48 -13.55 -34.78
C ASP A 26 -53.62 -12.04 -35.01
N ASP A 27 -52.48 -11.37 -35.12
CA ASP A 27 -52.26 -9.93 -35.39
C ASP A 27 -52.49 -8.95 -34.23
N ASP A 28 -51.45 -8.78 -33.42
CA ASP A 28 -51.00 -7.44 -33.00
C ASP A 28 -49.50 -7.44 -32.69
N ASP A 29 -48.69 -7.95 -33.62
CA ASP A 29 -47.31 -7.45 -33.77
C ASP A 29 -47.47 -6.01 -34.26
N ASN A 30 -47.59 -5.07 -33.31
CA ASN A 30 -47.80 -3.64 -33.50
C ASN A 30 -46.58 -2.97 -34.16
N GLY A 31 -46.15 -3.46 -35.33
CA GLY A 31 -44.99 -2.97 -36.05
C GLY A 31 -43.72 -2.97 -35.20
N ASN A 32 -43.61 -3.87 -34.20
CA ASN A 32 -42.42 -3.98 -33.38
C ASN A 32 -41.32 -4.69 -34.17
N VAL A 33 -40.82 -4.01 -35.19
CA VAL A 33 -39.40 -4.07 -35.47
C VAL A 33 -38.74 -3.75 -34.14
N ILE A 34 -38.01 -4.69 -33.52
CA ILE A 34 -37.00 -4.28 -32.55
C ILE A 34 -35.94 -3.58 -33.40
N GLU A 35 -36.16 -2.28 -33.63
CA GLU A 35 -35.36 -1.44 -34.50
C GLU A 35 -34.19 -0.91 -33.66
N GLY A 36 -33.08 -1.66 -33.70
CA GLY A 36 -31.78 -1.24 -33.18
C GLY A 36 -31.33 -1.97 -31.91
N ASN A 37 -30.17 -2.62 -31.99
CA ASN A 37 -29.31 -2.83 -30.82
C ASN A 37 -28.87 -1.44 -30.33
N ASN A 38 -29.09 -1.12 -29.06
CA ASN A 38 -28.68 0.12 -28.40
C ASN A 38 -27.51 -0.16 -27.45
N SER A 39 -26.62 -1.09 -27.82
CA SER A 39 -25.37 -1.32 -27.11
C SER A 39 -24.46 -0.09 -27.14
N ILE A 40 -23.47 -0.06 -26.25
CA ILE A 40 -22.43 0.97 -26.25
C ILE A 40 -21.74 1.07 -27.62
N THR A 41 -21.38 -0.08 -28.22
CA THR A 41 -20.78 -0.13 -29.57
C THR A 41 -21.72 0.47 -30.61
N ASP A 42 -23.00 0.11 -30.61
CA ASP A 42 -23.98 0.63 -31.56
C ASP A 42 -24.20 2.14 -31.41
N PHE A 43 -24.25 2.63 -30.16
CA PHE A 43 -24.44 4.04 -29.86
C PHE A 43 -23.32 4.89 -30.47
N VAL A 44 -22.05 4.53 -30.19
CA VAL A 44 -20.91 5.31 -30.69
C VAL A 44 -20.73 5.19 -32.21
N GLN A 45 -21.11 4.06 -32.82
CA GLN A 45 -21.02 3.87 -34.27
C GLN A 45 -22.10 4.63 -35.05
N LYS A 46 -23.32 4.77 -34.49
CA LYS A 46 -24.43 5.47 -35.15
C LYS A 46 -24.36 6.99 -34.98
N ASN A 47 -23.56 7.48 -34.04
CA ASN A 47 -23.48 8.89 -33.70
C ASN A 47 -22.18 9.50 -34.21
N GLU A 48 -22.29 10.42 -35.19
CA GLU A 48 -21.13 11.06 -35.83
C GLU A 48 -20.21 11.78 -34.84
N ASN A 49 -20.73 12.24 -33.70
CA ASN A 49 -19.96 12.90 -32.65
C ASN A 49 -18.99 11.98 -31.91
N TYR A 50 -19.07 10.66 -32.08
CA TYR A 50 -18.20 9.66 -31.44
C TYR A 50 -17.37 8.85 -32.44
N SER A 51 -17.28 9.31 -33.70
CA SER A 51 -16.59 8.58 -34.76
C SER A 51 -15.13 8.23 -34.45
N ILE A 52 -14.41 9.08 -33.69
CA ILE A 52 -13.00 8.83 -33.35
C ILE A 52 -12.89 7.73 -32.27
N ILE A 53 -13.70 7.77 -31.21
CA ILE A 53 -13.70 6.72 -30.18
C ILE A 53 -14.28 5.40 -30.72
N ALA A 54 -15.24 5.44 -31.64
CA ALA A 54 -15.73 4.26 -32.33
C ALA A 54 -14.62 3.57 -33.14
N SER A 55 -13.78 4.35 -33.84
CA SER A 55 -12.62 3.81 -34.56
C SER A 55 -11.56 3.22 -33.62
N ALA A 56 -11.36 3.83 -32.44
CA ALA A 56 -10.49 3.28 -31.40
C ALA A 56 -11.01 1.93 -30.86
N ILE A 57 -12.31 1.83 -30.56
CA ILE A 57 -12.96 0.59 -30.10
C ILE A 57 -12.84 -0.53 -31.14
N GLU A 58 -13.04 -0.22 -32.42
CA GLU A 58 -12.86 -1.19 -33.51
C GLU A 58 -11.43 -1.70 -33.58
N ARG A 59 -10.45 -0.79 -33.56
CA ARG A 59 -9.02 -1.12 -33.65
C ARG A 59 -8.50 -1.87 -32.43
N ALA A 60 -9.06 -1.59 -31.25
CA ALA A 60 -8.75 -2.31 -30.02
C ALA A 60 -9.38 -3.72 -29.95
N GLU A 61 -10.23 -4.07 -30.92
CA GLU A 61 -11.04 -5.29 -30.96
C GLU A 61 -12.06 -5.39 -29.80
N TYR A 62 -12.55 -4.25 -29.31
CA TYR A 62 -13.49 -4.17 -28.18
C TYR A 62 -14.96 -4.17 -28.61
N SER A 63 -15.24 -4.08 -29.92
CA SER A 63 -16.60 -4.03 -30.45
C SER A 63 -17.49 -5.16 -29.89
N SER A 64 -16.98 -6.40 -29.84
CA SER A 64 -17.71 -7.57 -29.32
C SER A 64 -17.83 -7.60 -27.79
N ARG A 65 -16.90 -6.97 -27.07
CA ARG A 65 -16.98 -6.84 -25.60
C ARG A 65 -18.08 -5.85 -25.19
N LEU A 66 -18.36 -4.86 -26.05
CA LEU A 66 -19.28 -3.76 -25.81
C LEU A 66 -20.56 -3.84 -26.68
N ASP A 67 -20.87 -4.98 -27.29
CA ASP A 67 -21.95 -5.18 -28.28
C ASP A 67 -23.35 -5.47 -27.70
N GLY A 68 -23.53 -5.45 -26.38
CA GLY A 68 -24.81 -5.80 -25.74
C GLY A 68 -24.89 -7.23 -25.21
N ASN A 69 -24.02 -8.15 -25.63
CA ASN A 69 -24.17 -9.58 -25.32
C ASN A 69 -23.56 -10.00 -23.96
N SER A 70 -22.75 -9.14 -23.33
CA SER A 70 -22.15 -9.43 -22.02
C SER A 70 -21.71 -8.16 -21.29
N GLY A 71 -21.67 -8.25 -19.96
CA GLY A 71 -21.20 -7.19 -19.08
C GLY A 71 -22.23 -6.09 -18.83
N SER A 72 -21.98 -5.31 -17.78
CA SER A 72 -22.74 -4.12 -17.43
C SER A 72 -21.73 -3.04 -17.09
N TYR A 73 -21.63 -2.02 -17.94
CA TYR A 73 -20.55 -1.04 -17.90
C TYR A 73 -21.08 0.36 -17.57
N THR A 74 -20.23 1.19 -16.96
CA THR A 74 -20.33 2.64 -17.18
C THR A 74 -19.20 3.04 -18.11
N PHE A 75 -19.53 3.63 -19.26
CA PHE A 75 -18.58 4.08 -20.25
C PHE A 75 -18.52 5.61 -20.28
N PHE A 76 -17.36 6.16 -19.93
CA PHE A 76 -17.07 7.57 -20.12
C PHE A 76 -16.65 7.77 -21.58
N ALA A 77 -17.58 8.19 -22.43
CA ALA A 77 -17.37 8.31 -23.87
C ALA A 77 -16.87 9.71 -24.26
N PRO A 78 -15.59 9.88 -24.63
CA PRO A 78 -15.12 11.15 -25.17
C PRO A 78 -15.73 11.38 -26.55
N ASP A 79 -16.26 12.58 -26.78
CA ASP A 79 -16.69 12.98 -28.12
C ASP A 79 -15.48 13.28 -29.04
N ASN A 80 -15.75 13.60 -30.30
CA ASN A 80 -14.71 13.88 -31.27
C ASN A 80 -13.86 15.10 -30.87
N ASP A 81 -14.42 16.11 -30.20
CA ASP A 81 -13.66 17.29 -29.77
C ASP A 81 -12.68 16.90 -28.66
N ALA A 82 -13.14 16.12 -27.67
CA ALA A 82 -12.31 15.52 -26.63
C ALA A 82 -11.18 14.65 -27.21
N MET A 83 -11.51 13.77 -28.16
CA MET A 83 -10.53 12.89 -28.82
C MET A 83 -9.52 13.69 -29.66
N ASN A 84 -9.95 14.75 -30.36
CA ASN A 84 -9.05 15.60 -31.14
C ASN A 84 -8.06 16.35 -30.25
N VAL A 85 -8.50 16.84 -29.08
CA VAL A 85 -7.62 17.45 -28.08
C VAL A 85 -6.56 16.45 -27.63
N TYR A 86 -6.96 15.23 -27.26
CA TYR A 86 -6.02 14.18 -26.85
C TYR A 86 -4.99 13.84 -27.93
N LEU A 87 -5.42 13.66 -29.19
CA LEU A 87 -4.52 13.38 -30.30
C LEU A 87 -3.53 14.53 -30.53
N GLN A 88 -4.00 15.78 -30.44
CA GLN A 88 -3.15 16.96 -30.57
C GLN A 88 -2.12 17.07 -29.45
N GLU A 89 -2.54 16.91 -28.19
CA GLU A 89 -1.68 17.00 -27.00
C GLU A 89 -0.59 15.90 -27.02
N ASN A 90 -0.93 14.71 -27.53
CA ASN A 90 -0.02 13.58 -27.65
C ASN A 90 0.74 13.53 -28.99
N SER A 91 0.62 14.56 -29.83
CA SER A 91 1.30 14.64 -31.14
C SER A 91 0.99 13.46 -32.09
N LEU A 92 -0.24 12.95 -32.04
CA LEU A 92 -0.76 11.87 -32.88
C LEU A 92 -1.63 12.46 -34.00
N ALA A 93 -1.50 11.95 -35.23
CA ALA A 93 -2.34 12.41 -36.34
C ALA A 93 -3.71 11.72 -36.35
N SER A 94 -3.79 10.50 -35.83
CA SER A 94 -5.04 9.76 -35.65
C SER A 94 -4.89 8.64 -34.63
N VAL A 95 -6.01 8.03 -34.24
CA VAL A 95 -6.01 6.81 -33.39
C VAL A 95 -5.23 5.63 -34.01
N ASN A 96 -4.94 5.66 -35.31
CA ASN A 96 -4.11 4.64 -35.96
C ASN A 96 -2.62 4.73 -35.60
N ASP A 97 -2.18 5.85 -35.03
CA ASP A 97 -0.80 6.04 -34.58
C ASP A 97 -0.59 5.45 -33.16
N ILE A 98 -1.67 5.04 -32.50
CA ILE A 98 -1.64 4.45 -31.16
C ILE A 98 -1.50 2.92 -31.30
N PRO A 99 -0.57 2.28 -30.56
CA PRO A 99 -0.49 0.83 -30.45
C PRO A 99 -1.81 0.24 -29.95
N VAL A 100 -2.17 -0.96 -30.45
CA VAL A 100 -3.44 -1.62 -30.09
C VAL A 100 -3.55 -1.84 -28.59
N GLU A 101 -2.48 -2.30 -27.93
CA GLU A 101 -2.43 -2.51 -26.48
C GLU A 101 -2.67 -1.22 -25.68
N ASN A 102 -2.15 -0.08 -26.15
CA ASN A 102 -2.38 1.22 -25.52
C ASN A 102 -3.83 1.69 -25.71
N LEU A 103 -4.45 1.42 -26.87
CA LEU A 103 -5.88 1.69 -27.07
C LEU A 103 -6.74 0.84 -26.14
N GLN A 104 -6.39 -0.43 -25.95
CA GLN A 104 -7.10 -1.32 -25.03
C GLN A 104 -7.05 -0.79 -23.59
N GLN A 105 -5.86 -0.44 -23.09
CA GLN A 105 -5.72 0.16 -21.76
C GLN A 105 -6.48 1.49 -21.65
N LEU A 106 -6.41 2.34 -22.67
CA LEU A 106 -7.13 3.61 -22.68
C LEU A 106 -8.65 3.39 -22.59
N ILE A 107 -9.21 2.48 -23.39
CA ILE A 107 -10.65 2.16 -23.37
C ILE A 107 -11.05 1.56 -22.02
N ASP A 108 -10.26 0.61 -21.50
CA ASP A 108 -10.52 0.03 -20.18
C ASP A 108 -10.51 1.09 -19.06
N TYR A 109 -9.68 2.14 -19.19
CA TYR A 109 -9.63 3.21 -18.19
C TYR A 109 -10.88 4.10 -18.22
N HIS A 110 -11.58 4.13 -19.36
CA HIS A 110 -12.87 4.80 -19.52
C HIS A 110 -14.07 3.92 -19.15
N LEU A 111 -13.84 2.69 -18.70
CA LEU A 111 -14.89 1.76 -18.29
C LEU A 111 -14.86 1.53 -16.78
N LEU A 112 -16.03 1.54 -16.14
CA LEU A 112 -16.22 1.05 -14.77
C LEU A 112 -16.93 -0.31 -14.78
N PRO A 113 -16.64 -1.19 -13.79
CA PRO A 113 -17.25 -2.51 -13.66
C PRO A 113 -18.71 -2.52 -13.20
N ASN A 114 -19.29 -1.35 -12.93
CA ASN A 114 -20.67 -1.20 -12.47
C ASN A 114 -21.37 -0.06 -13.22
N ILE A 115 -22.70 -0.11 -13.28
CA ILE A 115 -23.53 1.04 -13.68
C ILE A 115 -23.51 2.07 -12.56
N VAL A 116 -23.09 3.30 -12.86
CA VAL A 116 -23.02 4.42 -11.93
C VAL A 116 -23.64 5.65 -12.60
N PHE A 117 -24.83 6.02 -12.14
CA PHE A 117 -25.48 7.27 -12.57
C PHE A 117 -24.72 8.49 -12.05
N GLU A 118 -24.85 9.64 -12.73
CA GLU A 118 -24.16 10.89 -12.39
C GLU A 118 -24.34 11.27 -10.91
N GLU A 119 -25.57 11.16 -10.41
CA GLU A 119 -25.92 11.51 -9.03
C GLU A 119 -25.25 10.62 -7.96
N ASN A 120 -24.73 9.46 -8.34
CA ASN A 120 -24.17 8.47 -7.41
C ASN A 120 -22.64 8.54 -7.29
N PHE A 121 -21.99 9.43 -8.04
CA PHE A 121 -20.57 9.69 -7.85
C PHE A 121 -20.33 10.38 -6.51
N ASN A 122 -19.33 9.93 -5.77
CA ASN A 122 -18.88 10.57 -4.53
C ASN A 122 -17.40 10.91 -4.66
N THR A 123 -16.95 11.95 -3.94
CA THR A 123 -15.53 12.31 -3.90
C THR A 123 -14.69 11.11 -3.40
N GLY A 124 -13.64 10.75 -4.14
CA GLY A 124 -12.73 9.66 -3.79
C GLY A 124 -12.18 8.87 -4.98
N TYR A 125 -11.47 7.80 -4.67
CA TYR A 125 -10.88 6.90 -5.68
C TYR A 125 -11.89 5.87 -6.18
N LEU A 126 -11.91 5.65 -7.50
CA LEU A 126 -12.68 4.59 -8.16
C LEU A 126 -11.77 3.70 -8.99
N LYS A 127 -12.06 2.40 -8.99
CA LYS A 127 -11.36 1.42 -9.82
C LYS A 127 -11.97 1.39 -11.23
N SER A 128 -11.12 1.57 -12.24
CA SER A 128 -11.47 1.40 -13.66
C SER A 128 -11.47 -0.09 -14.07
N TYR A 129 -11.58 -0.41 -15.36
CA TYR A 129 -11.22 -1.73 -15.88
C TYR A 129 -9.75 -1.86 -16.24
N ALA A 130 -9.01 -0.76 -16.33
CA ALA A 130 -7.63 -0.80 -16.80
C ALA A 130 -6.72 -1.37 -15.74
N GLU A 131 -5.77 -2.19 -16.19
CA GLU A 131 -4.81 -2.84 -15.32
C GLU A 131 -3.38 -2.36 -15.62
N ALA A 132 -2.63 -2.09 -14.56
CA ALA A 132 -1.19 -1.89 -14.63
C ALA A 132 -0.49 -3.24 -14.39
N ALA A 133 0.34 -3.68 -15.35
CA ALA A 133 0.98 -4.99 -15.32
C ALA A 133 2.29 -5.02 -14.50
N VAL A 134 2.22 -5.55 -13.27
CA VAL A 134 3.29 -6.24 -12.52
C VAL A 134 4.50 -6.75 -13.30
N ASN A 135 4.15 -7.81 -13.99
CA ASN A 135 4.94 -8.79 -14.70
C ASN A 135 3.92 -9.69 -15.42
N ASP A 136 4.39 -10.72 -16.12
CA ASP A 136 3.53 -11.60 -16.93
C ASP A 136 2.38 -12.30 -16.17
N SER A 137 2.39 -12.33 -14.84
CA SER A 137 1.42 -13.06 -14.02
C SER A 137 0.72 -12.23 -12.95
N LEU A 138 1.01 -10.92 -12.88
CA LEU A 138 0.44 -10.05 -11.86
C LEU A 138 0.08 -8.70 -12.49
N SER A 139 -1.09 -8.21 -12.16
CA SER A 139 -1.56 -6.89 -12.54
C SER A 139 -2.45 -6.34 -11.42
N TYR A 140 -2.62 -5.02 -11.41
CA TYR A 140 -3.55 -4.36 -10.50
C TYR A 140 -4.41 -3.35 -11.25
N THR A 141 -5.67 -3.26 -10.84
CA THR A 141 -6.62 -2.31 -11.41
C THR A 141 -6.25 -0.88 -11.04
N MET A 142 -6.12 -0.02 -12.05
CA MET A 142 -5.79 1.39 -11.93
C MET A 142 -6.95 2.21 -11.38
N ASP A 143 -6.61 3.20 -10.56
CA ASP A 143 -7.54 4.13 -9.94
C ASP A 143 -7.70 5.39 -10.78
N MET A 144 -8.90 5.95 -10.76
CA MET A 144 -9.18 7.33 -11.10
C MET A 144 -9.67 8.05 -9.85
N TYR A 145 -9.56 9.37 -9.82
CA TYR A 145 -10.10 10.16 -8.72
C TYR A 145 -11.30 10.99 -9.17
N VAL A 146 -12.35 10.98 -8.35
CA VAL A 146 -13.58 11.73 -8.54
C VAL A 146 -13.61 12.89 -7.56
N PHE A 147 -13.89 14.10 -8.05
CA PHE A 147 -14.26 15.25 -7.24
C PHE A 147 -15.76 15.45 -7.35
N ASN A 148 -16.48 15.54 -6.24
CA ASN A 148 -17.91 15.87 -6.23
C ASN A 148 -18.30 16.89 -5.13
N ASP A 149 -17.36 17.78 -4.77
CA ASP A 149 -17.62 18.78 -3.72
C ASP A 149 -18.23 20.07 -4.29
N THR A 150 -17.65 20.58 -5.38
CA THR A 150 -18.11 21.82 -6.06
C THR A 150 -18.60 21.55 -7.47
N GLU A 151 -17.88 20.72 -8.22
CA GLU A 151 -18.19 20.32 -9.58
C GLU A 151 -17.77 18.85 -9.73
N LEU A 152 -18.60 18.05 -10.41
CA LEU A 152 -18.28 16.65 -10.69
C LEU A 152 -17.18 16.60 -11.76
N THR A 153 -15.97 16.21 -11.35
CA THR A 153 -14.85 16.00 -12.28
C THR A 153 -14.10 14.70 -12.01
N PHE A 154 -13.49 14.17 -13.06
CA PHE A 154 -12.66 12.97 -13.03
C PHE A 154 -11.22 13.36 -13.36
N ASN A 155 -10.28 12.86 -12.57
CA ASN A 155 -8.85 13.19 -12.65
C ASN A 155 -8.61 14.71 -12.75
N ALA A 156 -9.35 15.46 -11.93
CA ALA A 156 -9.42 16.93 -11.83
C ALA A 156 -9.95 17.70 -13.05
N THR A 157 -9.76 17.21 -14.28
CA THR A 157 -10.00 18.00 -15.50
C THR A 157 -11.18 17.55 -16.35
N THR A 158 -11.58 16.28 -16.28
CA THR A 158 -12.61 15.70 -17.15
C THR A 158 -13.99 15.89 -16.56
N ARG A 159 -14.95 16.36 -17.36
CA ARG A 159 -16.33 16.64 -16.95
C ARG A 159 -17.31 15.81 -17.76
N ILE A 160 -18.45 15.51 -17.16
CA ILE A 160 -19.59 14.95 -17.87
C ILE A 160 -20.33 16.10 -18.58
N LEU A 161 -20.52 15.97 -19.89
CA LEU A 161 -21.32 16.89 -20.71
C LEU A 161 -22.77 16.45 -20.82
N THR A 162 -22.97 15.15 -21.05
CA THR A 162 -24.28 14.51 -21.14
C THR A 162 -24.24 13.27 -20.27
N PRO A 163 -24.88 13.29 -19.09
CA PRO A 163 -24.92 12.15 -18.19
C PRO A 163 -25.97 11.11 -18.62
N ASP A 164 -25.83 9.91 -18.04
CA ASP A 164 -26.91 8.92 -17.90
C ASP A 164 -27.56 8.46 -19.22
N ILE A 165 -26.79 8.31 -20.29
CA ILE A 165 -27.30 7.78 -21.57
C ILE A 165 -27.39 6.25 -21.45
N GLU A 166 -28.61 5.73 -21.42
CA GLU A 166 -28.85 4.29 -21.30
C GLU A 166 -28.45 3.52 -22.57
N ALA A 167 -27.78 2.40 -22.37
CA ALA A 167 -27.41 1.41 -23.40
C ALA A 167 -27.76 -0.01 -22.93
N ASP A 168 -27.93 -0.94 -23.88
CA ASP A 168 -28.38 -2.32 -23.56
C ASP A 168 -27.42 -3.07 -22.62
N ASN A 169 -26.13 -2.75 -22.66
CA ASN A 169 -25.07 -3.29 -21.79
C ASN A 169 -24.49 -2.27 -20.80
N GLY A 170 -25.20 -1.17 -20.49
CA GLY A 170 -24.70 -0.25 -19.48
C GLY A 170 -25.21 1.18 -19.58
N LEU A 171 -24.35 2.09 -19.14
CA LEU A 171 -24.59 3.52 -19.08
C LEU A 171 -23.45 4.25 -19.76
N ILE A 172 -23.75 5.29 -20.51
CA ILE A 172 -22.75 6.15 -21.16
C ILE A 172 -22.83 7.53 -20.54
N HIS A 173 -21.68 8.07 -20.14
CA HIS A 173 -21.51 9.48 -19.82
C HIS A 173 -20.67 10.11 -20.92
N GLN A 174 -21.21 11.08 -21.67
CA GLN A 174 -20.39 11.87 -22.58
C GLN A 174 -19.42 12.73 -21.77
N ILE A 175 -18.14 12.68 -22.09
CA ILE A 175 -17.10 13.48 -21.42
C ILE A 175 -16.44 14.47 -22.38
N ASP A 176 -15.95 15.58 -21.82
CA ASP A 176 -15.32 16.68 -22.58
C ASP A 176 -13.82 16.48 -22.86
N ARG A 177 -13.21 15.45 -22.27
CA ARG A 177 -11.79 15.12 -22.39
C ARG A 177 -11.56 13.62 -22.31
N VAL A 178 -10.51 13.14 -22.97
CA VAL A 178 -10.01 11.78 -22.75
C VAL A 178 -9.33 11.72 -21.39
N MET A 179 -9.68 10.72 -20.58
CA MET A 179 -8.97 10.42 -19.34
C MET A 179 -7.69 9.67 -19.67
N GLU A 180 -6.55 10.35 -19.56
CA GLU A 180 -5.24 9.72 -19.74
C GLU A 180 -4.89 8.78 -18.57
N LEU A 181 -4.11 7.74 -18.84
CA LEU A 181 -3.66 6.80 -17.83
C LEU A 181 -2.79 7.53 -16.78
N PRO A 182 -3.09 7.39 -15.49
CA PRO A 182 -2.41 8.19 -14.47
C PRO A 182 -1.01 7.65 -14.19
N THR A 183 -0.03 8.53 -14.10
CA THR A 183 1.25 8.23 -13.46
C THR A 183 1.15 8.60 -11.98
N MET A 184 2.11 8.21 -11.14
CA MET A 184 2.18 8.72 -9.77
C MET A 184 2.22 10.24 -9.75
N ALA A 185 3.04 10.85 -10.60
CA ALA A 185 3.15 12.31 -10.64
C ALA A 185 1.80 12.98 -10.94
N SER A 186 1.06 12.50 -11.94
CA SER A 186 -0.26 13.09 -12.24
C SER A 186 -1.28 12.80 -11.13
N MET A 187 -1.27 11.59 -10.57
CA MET A 187 -2.18 11.19 -9.48
C MET A 187 -1.94 11.96 -8.18
N LEU A 188 -0.70 12.38 -7.90
CA LEU A 188 -0.43 13.26 -6.75
C LEU A 188 -0.90 14.69 -7.01
N GLN A 189 -0.82 15.16 -8.26
CA GLN A 189 -1.17 16.55 -8.62
C GLN A 189 -2.67 16.84 -8.64
N ILE A 190 -3.50 15.83 -8.84
CA ILE A 190 -4.95 16.06 -8.97
C ILE A 190 -5.60 16.44 -7.64
N SER A 191 -5.14 15.91 -6.50
CA SER A 191 -5.80 16.10 -5.20
C SER A 191 -5.10 17.16 -4.35
N ALA A 192 -5.90 18.07 -3.77
CA ALA A 192 -5.41 19.06 -2.81
C ALA A 192 -4.76 18.44 -1.57
N GLU A 193 -5.06 17.17 -1.25
CA GLU A 193 -4.49 16.43 -0.13
C GLU A 193 -3.07 15.92 -0.41
N THR A 194 -2.73 15.62 -1.66
CA THR A 194 -1.45 15.00 -2.05
C THR A 194 -0.54 15.96 -2.83
N GLU A 195 -1.10 16.98 -3.47
CA GLU A 195 -0.35 17.94 -4.28
C GLU A 195 0.77 18.65 -3.48
N PRO A 196 0.59 19.04 -2.20
CA PRO A 196 1.68 19.58 -1.40
C PRO A 196 2.89 18.64 -1.30
N PHE A 197 2.68 17.33 -1.22
CA PHE A 197 3.77 16.35 -1.20
C PHE A 197 4.48 16.27 -2.55
N TYR A 198 3.72 16.34 -3.66
CA TYR A 198 4.31 16.42 -5.01
C TYR A 198 5.19 17.66 -5.17
N GLN A 199 4.78 18.81 -4.62
CA GLN A 199 5.59 20.03 -4.65
C GLN A 199 6.92 19.85 -3.90
N GLU A 200 6.95 19.12 -2.79
CA GLU A 200 8.21 18.80 -2.09
C GLU A 200 9.11 17.87 -2.94
N LEU A 201 8.54 16.88 -3.63
CA LEU A 201 9.28 16.07 -4.61
C LEU A 201 9.86 16.93 -5.74
N ALA A 202 9.10 17.90 -6.25
CA ALA A 202 9.54 18.83 -7.29
C ALA A 202 10.66 19.75 -6.79
N ASN A 203 10.53 20.30 -5.58
CA ASN A 203 11.55 21.14 -4.94
C ASN A 203 12.87 20.38 -4.73
N ALA A 204 12.79 19.07 -4.44
CA ALA A 204 13.93 18.17 -4.32
C ALA A 204 14.46 17.63 -5.67
N ASN A 205 13.86 18.01 -6.80
CA ASN A 205 14.19 17.48 -8.14
C ASN A 205 14.02 15.96 -8.30
N LEU A 206 13.09 15.34 -7.56
CA LEU A 206 12.83 13.91 -7.58
C LEU A 206 11.75 13.48 -8.58
N THR A 207 11.06 14.42 -9.24
CA THR A 207 9.94 14.11 -10.14
C THR A 207 10.34 13.33 -11.38
N THR A 208 11.57 13.52 -11.88
CA THR A 208 12.08 12.73 -13.02
C THR A 208 12.25 11.26 -12.59
N GLU A 209 12.91 11.02 -11.47
CA GLU A 209 13.08 9.67 -10.92
C GLU A 209 11.73 9.00 -10.62
N LEU A 210 10.76 9.77 -10.10
CA LEU A 210 9.41 9.28 -9.82
C LEU A 210 8.72 8.75 -11.08
N ASN A 211 8.89 9.44 -12.22
CA ASN A 211 8.27 9.06 -13.49
C ASN A 211 9.00 7.93 -14.22
N GLU A 212 10.33 7.83 -14.08
CA GLU A 212 11.15 6.84 -14.77
C GLU A 212 11.15 5.47 -14.09
N LYS A 213 10.93 5.42 -12.76
CA LYS A 213 10.84 4.16 -12.03
C LYS A 213 9.52 3.44 -12.33
N GLU A 214 9.60 2.11 -12.47
CA GLU A 214 8.44 1.23 -12.60
C GLU A 214 8.30 0.38 -11.33
N TRP A 215 7.06 0.12 -10.93
CA TRP A 215 6.74 -0.79 -9.82
C TRP A 215 7.33 -0.41 -8.46
N GLN A 216 7.37 0.88 -8.22
CA GLN A 216 7.71 1.50 -6.94
C GLN A 216 6.45 1.66 -6.05
N THR A 217 6.66 1.98 -4.77
CA THR A 217 5.58 2.37 -3.86
C THR A 217 5.95 3.67 -3.16
N LEU A 218 5.01 4.62 -3.14
CA LEU A 218 5.15 5.89 -2.45
C LEU A 218 4.09 6.01 -1.35
N PHE A 219 4.55 6.24 -0.13
CA PHE A 219 3.69 6.62 0.99
C PHE A 219 3.62 8.14 1.08
N VAL A 220 2.42 8.71 1.15
CA VAL A 220 2.20 10.14 0.97
C VAL A 220 1.50 10.67 2.20
N ALA A 221 2.18 11.54 2.96
CA ALA A 221 1.55 12.23 4.07
C ALA A 221 0.48 13.20 3.56
N GLN A 222 -0.69 13.20 4.20
CA GLN A 222 -1.74 14.17 3.91
C GLN A 222 -1.25 15.61 4.14
N LYS A 223 -1.84 16.54 3.40
CA LYS A 223 -1.53 17.96 3.41
C LYS A 223 -1.37 18.54 4.81
N ASP A 224 -2.35 18.34 5.69
CA ASP A 224 -2.34 18.96 7.01
C ASP A 224 -1.15 18.48 7.86
N SER A 225 -0.86 17.17 7.80
CA SER A 225 0.28 16.57 8.52
C SER A 225 1.62 17.01 7.94
N LEU A 226 1.73 17.06 6.60
CA LEU A 226 2.91 17.60 5.93
C LEU A 226 3.16 19.07 6.30
N GLN A 227 2.12 19.91 6.29
CA GLN A 227 2.23 21.32 6.65
C GLN A 227 2.62 21.52 8.11
N ASN A 228 2.05 20.71 9.02
CA ASN A 228 2.43 20.71 10.42
C ASN A 228 3.92 20.37 10.57
N TYR A 229 4.39 19.31 9.93
CA TYR A 229 5.81 18.93 9.93
C TYR A 229 6.72 20.05 9.40
N LEU A 230 6.38 20.63 8.23
CA LEU A 230 7.11 21.74 7.61
C LEU A 230 7.15 23.00 8.48
N SER A 231 6.14 23.22 9.32
CA SER A 231 6.12 24.38 10.24
C SER A 231 7.07 24.23 11.43
N LEU A 232 7.42 22.99 11.79
CA LEU A 232 8.26 22.64 12.92
C LEU A 232 9.74 22.50 12.53
N GLN A 233 10.01 22.03 11.30
CA GLN A 233 11.35 21.78 10.78
C GLN A 233 11.76 22.87 9.76
N GLN A 234 13.04 23.28 9.74
CA GLN A 234 13.53 24.31 8.79
C GLN A 234 13.72 23.76 7.35
N GLY A 235 12.71 23.08 6.82
CA GLY A 235 12.67 22.53 5.47
C GLY A 235 12.39 21.03 5.43
N PHE A 236 12.01 20.55 4.24
CA PHE A 236 11.85 19.12 3.96
C PHE A 236 13.14 18.60 3.32
N GLU A 237 13.87 17.75 4.04
CA GLU A 237 15.08 17.16 3.51
C GLU A 237 14.75 16.06 2.48
N GLU A 238 15.51 15.99 1.40
CA GLU A 238 15.38 14.94 0.37
C GLU A 238 15.33 13.53 0.98
N ASN A 239 16.08 13.32 2.06
CA ASN A 239 16.13 12.03 2.75
C ASN A 239 14.79 11.63 3.37
N ILE A 240 13.97 12.59 3.83
CA ILE A 240 12.61 12.31 4.32
C ILE A 240 11.71 11.87 3.16
N LEU A 241 11.79 12.52 1.98
CA LEU A 241 11.04 12.09 0.80
C LEU A 241 11.41 10.66 0.40
N LYS A 242 12.71 10.33 0.45
CA LYS A 242 13.21 8.98 0.20
C LYS A 242 12.79 7.96 1.26
N ASN A 243 12.53 8.39 2.49
CA ASN A 243 12.03 7.53 3.57
C ASN A 243 10.59 7.06 3.30
N HIS A 244 9.84 7.87 2.54
CA HIS A 244 8.48 7.57 2.09
C HIS A 244 8.42 6.69 0.83
N TRP A 245 9.57 6.38 0.22
CA TRP A 245 9.65 5.81 -1.11
C TRP A 245 10.38 4.48 -1.11
N PHE A 246 9.76 3.47 -1.74
CA PHE A 246 10.25 2.11 -1.83
C PHE A 246 10.38 1.69 -3.29
N ASP A 247 11.53 1.13 -3.67
CA ASP A 247 11.78 0.55 -5.00
C ASP A 247 11.25 -0.89 -5.09
N LYS A 248 9.98 -1.07 -4.70
CA LYS A 248 9.31 -2.36 -4.59
C LYS A 248 7.80 -2.20 -4.69
N ASN A 249 7.14 -3.21 -5.26
CA ASN A 249 5.70 -3.38 -5.21
C ASN A 249 5.26 -3.77 -3.78
N LEU A 250 4.72 -2.79 -3.05
CA LEU A 250 4.14 -2.95 -1.73
C LEU A 250 2.63 -2.69 -1.81
N HIS A 251 1.91 -3.45 -2.63
CA HIS A 251 0.44 -3.55 -2.52
C HIS A 251 0.08 -4.06 -1.12
N SER A 252 -1.02 -3.58 -0.53
CA SER A 252 -1.39 -3.86 0.87
C SER A 252 -1.47 -5.36 1.18
N GLU A 253 -1.88 -6.19 0.21
CA GLU A 253 -1.92 -7.65 0.33
C GLU A 253 -0.54 -8.32 0.38
N LYS A 254 0.51 -7.64 -0.07
CA LYS A 254 1.90 -8.12 -0.10
C LYS A 254 2.71 -7.67 1.11
N ILE A 255 2.23 -6.67 1.86
CA ILE A 255 2.92 -6.13 3.04
C ILE A 255 2.66 -7.04 4.23
N LEU A 256 3.70 -7.62 4.80
CA LEU A 256 3.64 -8.46 6.01
C LEU A 256 4.22 -7.69 7.21
N THR A 257 3.93 -8.15 8.43
CA THR A 257 4.65 -7.66 9.61
C THR A 257 6.16 -7.88 9.43
N GLY A 258 6.97 -6.85 9.64
CA GLY A 258 8.41 -6.93 9.53
C GLY A 258 9.06 -5.65 9.01
N TYR A 259 10.26 -5.79 8.48
CA TYR A 259 11.08 -4.65 8.01
C TYR A 259 11.27 -4.73 6.51
N GLU A 260 11.12 -3.59 5.85
CA GLU A 260 11.35 -3.37 4.43
C GLU A 260 12.26 -2.16 4.21
N LYS A 261 13.09 -2.20 3.16
CA LYS A 261 14.03 -1.12 2.86
C LYS A 261 13.37 -0.03 2.02
N ASN A 262 13.48 1.21 2.46
CA ASN A 262 13.07 2.40 1.69
C ASN A 262 14.26 2.95 0.88
N LEU A 263 14.20 4.19 0.40
CA LEU A 263 15.28 4.82 -0.36
C LEU A 263 16.12 5.80 0.46
N ALA A 264 15.75 6.06 1.71
CA ALA A 264 16.50 6.96 2.59
C ALA A 264 17.82 6.32 3.02
N LEU A 265 18.79 7.17 3.35
CA LEU A 265 20.12 6.76 3.80
C LEU A 265 20.37 7.17 5.25
N SER A 266 21.07 6.32 5.99
CA SER A 266 21.65 6.65 7.30
C SER A 266 22.80 7.65 7.17
N ASN A 267 23.29 8.13 8.32
CA ASN A 267 24.48 8.99 8.37
C ASN A 267 25.75 8.29 7.84
N THR A 268 25.74 6.96 7.74
CA THR A 268 26.82 6.13 7.18
C THR A 268 26.58 5.72 5.72
N GLY A 269 25.50 6.21 5.09
CA GLY A 269 25.16 5.95 3.69
C GLY A 269 24.49 4.60 3.45
N GLN A 270 23.95 3.96 4.50
CA GLN A 270 23.23 2.70 4.38
C GLN A 270 21.74 2.94 4.21
N THR A 271 21.08 2.15 3.35
CA THR A 271 19.62 2.24 3.18
C THR A 271 18.88 1.94 4.47
N LEU A 272 17.93 2.80 4.83
CA LEU A 272 17.11 2.66 6.02
C LEU A 272 16.03 1.59 5.85
N ASP A 273 15.66 0.98 6.96
CA ASP A 273 14.51 0.10 7.06
C ASP A 273 13.28 0.87 7.54
N THR A 274 12.10 0.33 7.28
CA THR A 274 10.81 0.77 7.80
C THR A 274 10.12 -0.45 8.37
N TYR A 275 9.59 -0.33 9.59
CA TYR A 275 8.85 -1.41 10.22
C TYR A 275 7.36 -1.31 9.88
N PHE A 276 6.80 -2.37 9.31
CA PHE A 276 5.37 -2.54 9.12
C PHE A 276 4.83 -3.49 10.18
N ASN A 277 3.75 -3.09 10.85
CA ASN A 277 2.97 -3.97 11.71
C ASN A 277 1.65 -4.27 10.98
N ARG A 278 1.25 -5.54 10.93
CA ARG A 278 -0.06 -5.99 10.43
C ARG A 278 -0.91 -6.69 11.48
N ASP A 279 -0.31 -7.01 12.63
CA ASP A 279 -0.95 -7.76 13.72
C ASP A 279 -1.83 -6.88 14.60
N LEU A 280 -1.42 -5.64 14.84
CA LEU A 280 -2.16 -4.65 15.64
C LEU A 280 -3.04 -3.71 14.79
N GLY A 281 -3.07 -3.91 13.48
CA GLY A 281 -3.54 -2.95 12.48
C GLY A 281 -2.40 -2.63 11.52
N PHE A 282 -2.66 -1.88 10.45
CA PHE A 282 -1.61 -1.51 9.50
C PHE A 282 -0.92 -0.21 9.99
N PHE A 283 0.08 -0.40 10.85
CA PHE A 283 0.93 0.67 11.37
C PHE A 283 2.32 0.63 10.74
N ILE A 284 2.93 1.81 10.59
CA ILE A 284 4.26 2.02 10.06
C ILE A 284 5.08 2.71 11.14
N ASN A 285 6.21 2.12 11.51
CA ASN A 285 7.09 2.60 12.57
C ASN A 285 6.38 2.84 13.91
N GLY A 286 5.29 2.09 14.17
CA GLY A 286 4.53 2.11 15.43
C GLY A 286 3.48 3.22 15.57
N GLU A 287 3.58 4.31 14.80
CA GLU A 287 2.74 5.50 15.00
C GLU A 287 1.88 5.86 13.78
N VAL A 288 2.42 5.69 12.58
CA VAL A 288 1.79 6.17 11.34
C VAL A 288 0.87 5.09 10.77
N SER A 289 -0.27 5.48 10.22
CA SER A 289 -1.28 4.59 9.67
C SER A 289 -1.79 5.09 8.32
N LEU A 290 -2.46 4.21 7.58
CA LEU A 290 -3.01 4.53 6.26
C LEU A 290 -4.39 5.17 6.38
N THR A 291 -4.61 6.22 5.61
CA THR A 291 -5.92 6.83 5.38
C THR A 291 -6.50 6.42 4.04
N SER A 292 -5.65 6.07 3.07
CA SER A 292 -6.04 5.43 1.81
C SER A 292 -4.92 4.50 1.36
N GLN A 293 -5.28 3.40 0.73
CA GLN A 293 -4.32 2.37 0.31
C GLN A 293 -4.58 1.94 -1.13
N ASP A 294 -3.54 1.40 -1.75
CA ASP A 294 -3.61 0.75 -3.06
C ASP A 294 -4.17 1.65 -4.17
N ILE A 295 -3.72 2.91 -4.21
CA ILE A 295 -3.99 3.81 -5.35
C ILE A 295 -2.99 3.46 -6.45
N VAL A 296 -3.45 2.72 -7.45
CA VAL A 296 -2.62 2.13 -8.49
C VAL A 296 -2.55 3.07 -9.70
N THR A 297 -1.33 3.32 -10.15
CA THR A 297 -1.01 4.10 -11.34
C THR A 297 -0.22 3.25 -12.33
N THR A 298 0.08 3.80 -13.51
CA THR A 298 0.86 3.09 -14.54
C THR A 298 2.26 2.69 -14.10
N ASN A 299 2.85 3.41 -13.15
CA ASN A 299 4.23 3.24 -12.72
C ASN A 299 4.40 2.85 -11.23
N GLY A 300 3.30 2.53 -10.53
CA GLY A 300 3.35 1.85 -9.24
C GLY A 300 2.15 2.14 -8.33
N ILE A 301 2.38 2.16 -7.01
CA ILE A 301 1.34 2.27 -5.99
C ILE A 301 1.57 3.49 -5.10
N ILE A 302 0.48 4.21 -4.80
CA ILE A 302 0.43 5.27 -3.80
C ILE A 302 -0.40 4.78 -2.60
N HIS A 303 0.11 5.08 -1.42
CA HIS A 303 -0.58 4.91 -0.13
C HIS A 303 -0.63 6.26 0.56
N ILE A 304 -1.78 6.68 1.07
CA ILE A 304 -1.92 7.96 1.79
C ILE A 304 -1.87 7.70 3.29
N LEU A 305 -1.11 8.51 4.01
CA LEU A 305 -0.83 8.40 5.43
C LEU A 305 -1.48 9.50 6.25
N ASN A 306 -1.79 9.18 7.50
CA ASN A 306 -2.27 10.17 8.47
C ASN A 306 -1.15 11.11 8.97
N ASP A 307 0.12 10.78 8.78
CA ASP A 307 1.25 11.59 9.21
C ASP A 307 2.51 11.39 8.34
N VAL A 308 3.52 12.25 8.52
CA VAL A 308 4.84 12.15 7.89
C VAL A 308 5.63 10.99 8.49
N LEU A 309 6.20 10.14 7.64
CA LEU A 309 7.20 9.14 8.04
C LEU A 309 8.54 9.83 8.31
N GLU A 310 8.80 10.14 9.57
CA GLU A 310 10.12 10.58 10.02
C GLU A 310 11.19 9.50 9.86
N LEU A 311 12.46 9.91 9.77
CA LEU A 311 13.59 8.99 9.64
C LEU A 311 13.67 8.13 10.90
N PRO A 312 13.54 6.79 10.79
CA PRO A 312 13.46 5.95 11.97
C PRO A 312 14.80 5.90 12.70
N THR A 313 14.73 5.98 14.03
CA THR A 313 15.86 5.72 14.94
C THR A 313 15.78 4.28 15.45
N LEU A 314 16.82 3.81 16.12
CA LEU A 314 16.74 2.51 16.80
C LEU A 314 15.64 2.49 17.87
N ALA A 315 15.38 3.62 18.55
CA ALA A 315 14.27 3.74 19.48
C ALA A 315 12.91 3.53 18.78
N THR A 316 12.77 4.06 17.56
CA THR A 316 11.57 3.84 16.73
C THR A 316 11.30 2.35 16.55
N PHE A 317 12.32 1.55 16.21
CA PHE A 317 12.14 0.12 16.01
C PHE A 317 11.94 -0.65 17.30
N VAL A 318 12.66 -0.31 18.38
CA VAL A 318 12.48 -0.95 19.69
C VAL A 318 11.06 -0.78 20.22
N VAL A 319 10.43 0.37 19.96
CA VAL A 319 9.04 0.63 20.36
C VAL A 319 8.03 -0.02 19.39
N ALA A 320 8.33 -0.04 18.10
CA ALA A 320 7.39 -0.50 17.08
C ALA A 320 7.31 -2.02 16.93
N ASP A 321 8.43 -2.74 17.15
CA ASP A 321 8.54 -4.16 16.87
C ASP A 321 8.06 -5.03 18.04
N THR A 322 6.88 -5.61 17.86
CA THR A 322 6.17 -6.37 18.90
C THR A 322 6.93 -7.64 19.33
N GLU A 323 7.86 -8.13 18.52
CA GLU A 323 8.67 -9.31 18.86
C GLU A 323 9.79 -9.01 19.87
N ILE A 324 10.05 -7.74 20.18
CA ILE A 324 11.10 -7.28 21.13
C ILE A 324 10.54 -6.36 22.22
N GLU A 325 9.23 -6.39 22.50
CA GLU A 325 8.58 -5.63 23.58
C GLU A 325 9.27 -5.83 24.94
N THR A 326 9.75 -7.03 25.25
CA THR A 326 10.44 -7.29 26.53
C THR A 326 11.78 -6.55 26.62
N LEU A 327 12.46 -6.32 25.49
CA LEU A 327 13.66 -5.48 25.44
C LEU A 327 13.31 -4.01 25.70
N GLU A 328 12.23 -3.51 25.10
CA GLU A 328 11.73 -2.16 25.35
C GLU A 328 11.40 -1.96 26.84
N MET A 329 10.67 -2.92 27.44
CA MET A 329 10.37 -2.91 28.86
C MET A 329 11.65 -2.90 29.70
N ALA A 330 12.64 -3.74 29.37
CA ALA A 330 13.92 -3.80 30.08
C ALA A 330 14.67 -2.46 30.04
N PHE A 331 14.70 -1.77 28.89
CA PHE A 331 15.30 -0.44 28.77
C PHE A 331 14.57 0.64 29.59
N LYS A 332 13.27 0.45 29.87
CA LYS A 332 12.41 1.42 30.56
C LYS A 332 12.20 1.13 32.05
N LEU A 333 12.76 0.05 32.59
CA LEU A 333 12.68 -0.26 34.02
C LEU A 333 13.19 0.90 34.88
N ASP A 334 12.56 1.15 36.03
CA ASP A 334 12.92 2.24 36.96
C ASP A 334 14.40 2.20 37.36
N GLY A 335 14.95 1.01 37.61
CA GLY A 335 16.37 0.80 37.93
C GLY A 335 17.33 1.13 36.78
N GLN A 336 16.83 1.24 35.55
CA GLN A 336 17.59 1.55 34.34
C GLN A 336 17.48 3.01 33.91
N ALA A 337 16.65 3.82 34.59
CA ALA A 337 16.41 5.22 34.23
C ALA A 337 17.69 6.07 34.17
N ALA A 338 18.71 5.76 34.99
CA ALA A 338 19.99 6.45 34.97
C ALA A 338 20.85 6.17 33.72
N ASN A 339 20.61 5.05 33.04
CA ASN A 339 21.36 4.62 31.86
C ASN A 339 20.86 5.26 30.57
N ASN A 340 19.64 5.82 30.55
CA ASN A 340 19.10 6.61 29.42
C ASN A 340 19.10 5.89 28.06
N TYR A 341 18.95 4.56 28.02
CA TYR A 341 19.00 3.77 26.77
C TYR A 341 18.08 4.29 25.67
N MET A 342 16.79 4.50 25.97
CA MET A 342 15.82 5.00 24.98
C MET A 342 16.14 6.42 24.50
N LEU A 343 16.73 7.26 25.36
CA LEU A 343 17.16 8.60 24.97
C LEU A 343 18.34 8.50 23.97
N TRP A 344 19.30 7.61 24.20
CA TRP A 344 20.42 7.41 23.27
C TRP A 344 19.98 6.76 21.96
N LEU A 345 19.12 5.75 22.02
CA LEU A 345 18.57 5.09 20.84
C LEU A 345 17.69 6.00 19.99
N GLY A 346 17.18 7.10 20.55
CA GLY A 346 16.45 8.15 19.82
C GLY A 346 17.29 9.38 19.46
N ALA A 347 18.54 9.47 19.93
CA ALA A 347 19.39 10.63 19.68
C ALA A 347 20.04 10.56 18.29
N THR A 348 20.17 11.72 17.65
CA THR A 348 20.87 11.91 16.38
C THR A 348 21.81 13.12 16.48
N GLY A 349 22.83 13.17 15.61
CA GLY A 349 23.68 14.36 15.43
C GLY A 349 24.97 14.37 16.26
N PRO A 350 25.74 15.48 16.21
CA PRO A 350 27.16 15.51 16.54
C PRO A 350 27.51 15.33 18.03
N PHE A 351 26.50 15.38 18.91
CA PHE A 351 26.66 15.15 20.35
C PHE A 351 26.12 13.78 20.79
N SER A 352 25.58 12.99 19.86
CA SER A 352 25.24 11.60 20.09
C SER A 352 26.50 10.72 19.98
N GLN A 353 26.43 9.51 20.52
CA GLN A 353 27.46 8.47 20.34
C GLN A 353 27.11 7.54 19.18
N GLU A 354 26.33 8.03 18.21
CA GLU A 354 26.02 7.30 17.00
C GLU A 354 27.30 7.10 16.14
N PRO A 355 27.37 6.01 15.35
CA PRO A 355 26.35 4.98 15.21
C PRO A 355 26.32 4.01 16.39
N TYR A 356 25.14 3.48 16.68
CA TYR A 356 24.92 2.43 17.68
C TYR A 356 24.75 1.05 17.03
N THR A 357 25.07 -0.01 17.78
CA THR A 357 24.67 -1.38 17.44
C THR A 357 23.86 -1.97 18.59
N VAL A 358 22.71 -2.55 18.28
CA VAL A 358 21.87 -3.30 19.24
C VAL A 358 21.77 -4.76 18.80
N PHE A 359 22.17 -5.68 19.67
CA PHE A 359 21.79 -7.09 19.56
C PHE A 359 20.50 -7.25 20.36
N ALA A 360 19.34 -7.35 19.70
CA ALA A 360 18.04 -7.33 20.33
C ALA A 360 17.50 -8.75 20.54
N PRO A 361 17.51 -9.30 21.77
CA PRO A 361 16.87 -10.57 22.05
C PRO A 361 15.36 -10.45 21.89
N ASP A 362 14.73 -11.44 21.27
CA ASP A 362 13.27 -11.49 21.16
C ASP A 362 12.58 -11.77 22.51
N ASN A 363 11.26 -11.64 22.55
CA ASN A 363 10.47 -11.87 23.76
C ASN A 363 10.69 -13.29 24.34
N ILE A 364 10.85 -14.30 23.47
CA ILE A 364 11.07 -15.71 23.88
C ILE A 364 12.44 -15.85 24.54
N ALA A 365 13.46 -15.15 24.04
CA ALA A 365 14.79 -15.11 24.61
C ALA A 365 14.76 -14.60 26.06
N PHE A 366 14.00 -13.54 26.33
CA PHE A 366 13.81 -13.03 27.68
C PHE A 366 13.00 -13.98 28.56
N ASP A 367 11.92 -14.58 28.05
CA ASP A 367 11.15 -15.60 28.79
C ASP A 367 12.05 -16.75 29.26
N ASN A 368 12.92 -17.23 28.36
CA ASN A 368 13.90 -18.28 28.67
C ASN A 368 14.90 -17.85 29.75
N LEU A 369 15.40 -16.61 29.68
CA LEU A 369 16.28 -16.06 30.70
C LEU A 369 15.57 -16.01 32.07
N ILE A 370 14.33 -15.52 32.14
CA ILE A 370 13.59 -15.41 33.40
C ILE A 370 13.35 -16.79 34.01
N LEU A 371 12.98 -17.79 33.19
CA LEU A 371 12.83 -19.18 33.65
C LEU A 371 14.14 -19.75 34.20
N GLU A 372 15.28 -19.40 33.61
CA GLU A 372 16.59 -19.83 34.10
C GLU A 372 16.96 -19.17 35.43
N LEU A 373 16.70 -17.86 35.58
CA LEU A 373 17.03 -17.13 36.79
C LEU A 373 16.11 -17.49 37.97
N PHE A 374 14.86 -17.85 37.68
CA PHE A 374 13.82 -18.10 38.68
C PHE A 374 13.07 -19.43 38.43
N PRO A 375 13.76 -20.60 38.43
CA PRO A 375 13.20 -21.87 37.94
C PRO A 375 12.03 -22.44 38.77
N ASN A 376 11.77 -21.90 39.96
CA ASN A 376 10.75 -22.38 40.89
C ASN A 376 9.81 -21.27 41.36
N GLN A 377 9.76 -20.14 40.66
CA GLN A 377 8.96 -18.97 41.03
C GLN A 377 8.35 -18.33 39.78
N THR A 378 7.20 -17.70 39.93
CA THR A 378 6.69 -16.79 38.89
C THR A 378 7.44 -15.49 39.04
N ALA A 379 8.22 -15.11 38.02
CA ALA A 379 8.99 -13.89 37.99
C ALA A 379 8.77 -13.18 36.65
N THR A 380 9.04 -11.88 36.62
CA THR A 380 9.05 -11.06 35.41
C THR A 380 10.42 -10.41 35.23
N ILE A 381 10.57 -9.63 34.17
CA ILE A 381 11.78 -8.84 33.93
C ILE A 381 12.07 -7.84 35.06
N GLU A 382 11.05 -7.40 35.80
CA GLU A 382 11.15 -6.48 36.93
C GLU A 382 11.80 -7.12 38.18
N ASP A 383 11.79 -8.46 38.27
CA ASP A 383 12.39 -9.18 39.40
C ASP A 383 13.92 -9.37 39.25
N VAL A 384 14.48 -9.04 38.09
CA VAL A 384 15.93 -9.11 37.85
C VAL A 384 16.62 -7.94 38.53
N ASP A 385 17.67 -8.23 39.32
CA ASP A 385 18.49 -7.20 39.99
C ASP A 385 18.97 -6.10 39.03
N ASP A 386 18.85 -4.83 39.45
CA ASP A 386 19.12 -3.65 38.62
C ASP A 386 20.54 -3.63 38.05
N GLN A 387 21.54 -4.03 38.85
CA GLN A 387 22.93 -4.05 38.39
C GLN A 387 23.14 -5.19 37.39
N LYS A 388 22.53 -6.35 37.64
CA LYS A 388 22.54 -7.46 36.69
C LYS A 388 21.89 -7.08 35.37
N MET A 389 20.73 -6.41 35.41
CA MET A 389 20.04 -5.92 34.22
C MET A 389 20.89 -4.89 33.47
N THR A 390 21.50 -3.93 34.18
CA THR A 390 22.43 -2.95 33.58
C THR A 390 23.55 -3.65 32.80
N ASN A 391 24.17 -4.67 33.40
CA ASN A 391 25.26 -5.40 32.74
C ASN A 391 24.76 -6.17 31.50
N ILE A 392 23.57 -6.80 31.58
CA ILE A 392 22.95 -7.50 30.46
C ILE A 392 22.66 -6.54 29.31
N LEU A 393 22.02 -5.39 29.59
CA LEU A 393 21.66 -4.41 28.56
C LEU A 393 22.90 -3.78 27.93
N ASN A 394 23.90 -3.41 28.73
CA ASN A 394 25.18 -2.90 28.22
C ASN A 394 25.90 -3.93 27.35
N TYR A 395 25.75 -5.22 27.61
CA TYR A 395 26.35 -6.27 26.78
C TYR A 395 25.72 -6.37 25.38
N HIS A 396 24.44 -6.01 25.25
CA HIS A 396 23.69 -6.01 23.99
C HIS A 396 23.70 -4.67 23.25
N PHE A 397 24.18 -3.61 23.88
CA PHE A 397 24.21 -2.26 23.34
C PHE A 397 25.66 -1.77 23.17
N MET A 398 26.02 -1.39 21.94
CA MET A 398 27.34 -0.88 21.61
C MET A 398 27.23 0.54 21.05
N GLU A 399 28.07 1.43 21.58
CA GLU A 399 28.18 2.82 21.15
C GLU A 399 29.35 3.00 20.17
N ASN A 400 29.31 4.07 19.38
CA ASN A 400 30.37 4.47 18.43
C ASN A 400 30.77 3.36 17.44
N ASN A 401 29.85 2.45 17.13
CA ASN A 401 30.08 1.37 16.18
C ASN A 401 28.80 0.93 15.47
N GLU A 402 28.93 0.72 14.15
CA GLU A 402 27.90 0.15 13.30
C GLU A 402 28.35 -1.23 12.81
N TYR A 403 28.20 -2.24 13.67
CA TYR A 403 28.58 -3.61 13.35
C TYR A 403 27.52 -4.26 12.47
N ARG A 404 27.50 -3.93 11.18
CA ARG A 404 26.68 -4.63 10.18
C ARG A 404 27.19 -6.05 9.96
N TYR A 405 26.35 -6.93 9.43
CA TYR A 405 26.69 -8.33 9.17
C TYR A 405 27.97 -8.47 8.35
N GLU A 406 28.18 -7.61 7.36
CA GLU A 406 29.35 -7.60 6.49
C GLU A 406 30.62 -7.24 7.27
N SER A 407 30.54 -6.28 8.19
CA SER A 407 31.65 -5.73 8.98
C SER A 407 31.81 -6.34 10.38
N LEU A 408 30.90 -7.24 10.79
CA LEU A 408 30.94 -7.90 12.11
C LEU A 408 32.32 -8.56 12.34
N PRO A 409 33.08 -8.18 13.38
CA PRO A 409 34.35 -8.80 13.71
C PRO A 409 34.14 -10.17 14.36
N ALA A 410 35.17 -11.02 14.35
CA ALA A 410 35.11 -12.33 15.02
C ALA A 410 34.97 -12.23 16.55
N THR A 411 35.33 -11.09 17.13
CA THR A 411 35.14 -10.80 18.55
C THR A 411 34.77 -9.33 18.70
N ILE A 412 33.69 -9.08 19.44
CA ILE A 412 33.29 -7.74 19.88
C ILE A 412 33.72 -7.61 21.35
N THR A 413 34.49 -6.58 21.67
CA THR A 413 34.90 -6.29 23.05
C THR A 413 34.00 -5.20 23.60
N ASN A 414 33.26 -5.53 24.66
CA ASN A 414 32.40 -4.63 25.39
C ASN A 414 32.99 -4.39 26.80
N THR A 415 32.60 -3.28 27.43
CA THR A 415 32.84 -3.00 28.85
C THR A 415 32.36 -4.12 29.79
N SER A 416 31.34 -4.88 29.37
CA SER A 416 30.75 -5.98 30.15
C SER A 416 31.28 -7.38 29.74
N GLY A 417 32.26 -7.46 28.84
CA GLY A 417 32.89 -8.73 28.41
C GLY A 417 33.07 -8.84 26.89
N ASN A 418 33.65 -9.95 26.44
CA ASN A 418 33.81 -10.23 25.00
C ASN A 418 32.65 -11.09 24.46
N ILE A 419 32.18 -10.79 23.25
CA ILE A 419 31.24 -11.62 22.49
C ILE A 419 31.98 -12.21 21.30
N SER A 420 31.97 -13.53 21.17
CA SER A 420 32.53 -14.22 20.00
C SER A 420 31.48 -14.35 18.91
N ILE A 421 31.83 -14.00 17.67
CA ILE A 421 30.91 -14.04 16.52
C ILE A 421 31.37 -15.10 15.52
N THR A 422 30.46 -16.00 15.15
CA THR A 422 30.64 -16.94 14.04
C THR A 422 29.59 -16.64 12.97
N LYS A 423 30.00 -16.38 11.73
CA LYS A 423 29.07 -16.10 10.62
C LYS A 423 28.71 -17.38 9.87
N ASP A 424 27.45 -17.51 9.50
CA ASP A 424 26.93 -18.47 8.54
C ASP A 424 26.57 -17.72 7.24
N THR A 425 27.46 -17.84 6.25
CA THR A 425 27.31 -17.17 4.96
C THR A 425 26.25 -17.81 4.06
N GLU A 426 25.87 -19.07 4.30
CA GLU A 426 24.86 -19.76 3.50
C GLU A 426 23.46 -19.24 3.84
N ASN A 427 23.18 -19.08 5.13
CA ASN A 427 21.88 -18.62 5.63
C ASN A 427 21.82 -17.11 5.88
N MET A 428 22.93 -16.38 5.70
CA MET A 428 23.07 -14.96 6.06
C MET A 428 22.70 -14.69 7.53
N THR A 429 23.23 -15.51 8.43
CA THR A 429 23.03 -15.36 9.88
C THR A 429 24.38 -15.35 10.61
N PHE A 430 24.38 -14.97 11.88
CA PHE A 430 25.53 -15.16 12.75
C PHE A 430 25.11 -15.76 14.09
N THR A 431 26.05 -16.40 14.77
CA THR A 431 25.94 -16.85 16.15
C THR A 431 26.83 -15.97 17.02
N ALA A 432 26.22 -15.28 17.98
CA ALA A 432 26.92 -14.60 19.06
C ALA A 432 27.05 -15.54 20.25
N THR A 433 28.28 -15.73 20.74
CA THR A 433 28.58 -16.58 21.89
C THR A 433 29.12 -15.72 23.03
N ASP A 434 28.49 -15.82 24.19
CA ASP A 434 28.89 -15.09 25.39
C ASP A 434 30.06 -15.78 26.13
N PHE A 435 30.50 -15.18 27.24
CA PHE A 435 31.62 -15.70 28.02
C PHE A 435 31.37 -17.09 28.61
N LEU A 436 30.12 -17.43 28.93
CA LEU A 436 29.72 -18.72 29.48
C LEU A 436 29.53 -19.79 28.40
N GLY A 437 29.73 -19.43 27.11
CA GLY A 437 29.52 -20.31 25.98
C GLY A 437 28.06 -20.45 25.57
N ARG A 438 27.16 -19.63 26.10
CA ARG A 438 25.77 -19.54 25.64
C ARG A 438 25.76 -18.87 24.27
N GLN A 439 24.93 -19.39 23.38
CA GLN A 439 24.87 -18.98 21.99
C GLN A 439 23.51 -18.39 21.67
N GLY A 440 23.49 -17.22 21.04
CA GLY A 440 22.31 -16.64 20.40
C GLY A 440 22.52 -16.56 18.89
N VAL A 441 21.54 -17.04 18.13
CA VAL A 441 21.54 -17.00 16.67
C VAL A 441 20.73 -15.80 16.21
N SER A 442 21.22 -15.10 15.19
CA SER A 442 20.51 -13.98 14.60
C SER A 442 19.25 -14.45 13.86
N THR A 443 18.09 -13.88 14.20
CA THR A 443 16.82 -14.13 13.52
C THR A 443 16.55 -13.10 12.42
N LYS A 444 17.09 -11.88 12.57
CA LYS A 444 17.12 -10.85 11.52
C LYS A 444 18.34 -9.96 11.71
N ILE A 445 19.03 -9.66 10.61
CA ILE A 445 20.28 -8.88 10.62
C ILE A 445 20.11 -7.56 9.88
N ASN A 446 20.99 -6.60 10.15
CA ASN A 446 21.11 -5.35 9.40
C ASN A 446 19.80 -4.53 9.33
N ILE A 447 19.05 -4.48 10.44
CA ILE A 447 17.91 -3.56 10.56
C ILE A 447 18.49 -2.17 10.78
N GLN A 448 18.43 -1.33 9.76
CA GLN A 448 19.12 -0.06 9.70
C GLN A 448 18.20 1.09 10.07
N ALA A 449 18.58 1.83 11.09
CA ALA A 449 18.02 3.13 11.47
C ALA A 449 18.98 4.26 11.07
N ILE A 450 18.57 5.51 11.22
CA ILE A 450 19.43 6.66 10.91
C ILE A 450 20.66 6.76 11.80
N ASN A 451 20.54 6.32 13.05
CA ASN A 451 21.56 6.42 14.10
C ASN A 451 22.24 5.09 14.43
N GLY A 452 22.00 4.02 13.67
CA GLY A 452 22.69 2.75 13.90
C GLY A 452 21.99 1.53 13.33
N VAL A 453 22.43 0.36 13.76
CA VAL A 453 21.98 -0.95 13.28
C VAL A 453 21.51 -1.84 14.42
N MET A 454 20.44 -2.60 14.18
CA MET A 454 19.93 -3.63 15.07
C MET A 454 20.03 -5.01 14.41
N HIS A 455 20.39 -6.00 15.22
CA HIS A 455 20.31 -7.42 14.87
C HIS A 455 19.45 -8.12 15.90
N LYS A 456 18.38 -8.76 15.46
CA LYS A 456 17.53 -9.57 16.34
C LYS A 456 18.20 -10.92 16.58
N ILE A 457 18.20 -11.39 17.82
CA ILE A 457 18.77 -12.67 18.24
C ILE A 457 17.77 -13.47 19.08
N ASP A 458 17.89 -14.80 19.09
CA ASP A 458 16.95 -15.70 19.77
C ASP A 458 17.31 -15.99 21.25
N THR A 459 18.37 -15.36 21.77
CA THR A 459 18.91 -15.65 23.11
C THR A 459 19.47 -14.40 23.78
N VAL A 460 19.17 -14.19 25.06
CA VAL A 460 19.82 -13.13 25.86
C VAL A 460 21.23 -13.58 26.24
N LEU A 461 22.24 -12.85 25.76
CA LEU A 461 23.66 -13.07 26.07
C LEU A 461 24.00 -12.56 27.47
N LEU A 462 24.85 -13.28 28.21
CA LEU A 462 25.23 -12.89 29.57
C LEU A 462 26.67 -12.38 29.66
N PRO A 463 26.89 -11.24 30.36
CA PRO A 463 28.22 -10.72 30.62
C PRO A 463 29.00 -11.59 31.63
N GLU A 464 30.30 -11.28 31.79
CA GLU A 464 31.24 -11.96 32.72
C GLU A 464 30.87 -11.87 34.21
#